data_AF-A0A348WG53-F1
#
_entry.id   AF-A0A348WG53-F1
#
_cell.length_a   1.000
_cell.length_b   1.000
_cell.length_c   1.000
_cell.angle_alpha   90.00
_cell.angle_beta   90.00
_cell.angle_gamma   90.00
#
_symmetry.space_group_name_H-M   'P 1'
#
loop_
_entity.id
_entity.type
_entity.pdbx_description
1 polymer ?
#
loop_
_entity_poly.entity_id
_entity_poly.type
_entity_poly.pdbx_seq_one_letter_code
_entity_poly.pdbx_strand_id
1 'polypeptide(L)'
;MRSKLFFGTVALAALQITPLAAHDTTIPVVDTAQAVEAARWSDNVTITIDQAAQTFRFQSDGMPSHGFAEKYLIPNNPTQQPFSDKPAEAFTPVSSAEYFKPTPVDTTITTRPTYTEDVTDTSLGRIGVAISGAQIFNDYENFERSVVAQDDQVVHDHVAFLDACNGHTLADGTNYHYHGVPVCITDDLETQGSHSVMIGVIEDGFPVYGNQDAEGAIVTNADLDECSGHFGATPEFPGGIYHYHLTKDEAPYMIDCYHGEIEVTAQQGAPGGGPDFAAAAATLGISTEALRDALGTSMPPDFAAAAVTLGLSEDALRAALPSPGQPRP
;
A
#
# COMPACT_ATOMS: atom_id res chain seq x y z
N MET A 1 51.90 32.52 52.28
CA MET A 1 52.06 31.05 52.10
C MET A 1 50.71 30.48 51.71
N ARG A 2 50.69 29.71 50.62
CA ARG A 2 49.47 29.23 49.93
C ARG A 2 48.75 28.17 50.75
N SER A 3 47.43 28.30 50.93
CA SER A 3 46.56 27.18 51.29
C SER A 3 45.41 27.10 50.28
N LYS A 4 45.28 25.93 49.65
CA LYS A 4 44.32 25.62 48.60
C LYS A 4 42.97 25.31 49.24
N LEU A 5 41.89 25.93 48.77
CA LEU A 5 40.52 25.48 49.04
C LEU A 5 39.95 24.88 47.74
N PHE A 6 39.69 23.58 47.78
CA PHE A 6 38.96 22.85 46.73
C PHE A 6 37.48 23.18 46.84
N PHE A 7 36.89 23.76 45.80
CA PHE A 7 35.44 23.75 45.60
C PHE A 7 35.11 22.64 44.61
N GLY A 8 34.44 21.60 45.10
CA GLY A 8 33.86 20.55 44.25
C GLY A 8 32.56 21.06 43.65
N THR A 9 32.51 21.19 42.33
CA THR A 9 31.30 21.49 41.58
C THR A 9 30.56 20.18 41.31
N VAL A 10 29.42 19.97 41.97
CA VAL A 10 28.48 18.89 41.61
C VAL A 10 27.71 19.36 40.38
N ALA A 11 27.99 18.78 39.21
CA ALA A 11 27.21 19.02 38.01
C ALA A 11 25.90 18.22 38.12
N LEU A 12 24.78 18.93 38.30
CA LEU A 12 23.44 18.36 38.22
C LEU A 12 23.14 18.11 36.74
N ALA A 13 23.19 16.85 36.30
CA ALA A 13 22.74 16.48 34.96
C ALA A 13 21.22 16.63 34.92
N ALA A 14 20.74 17.68 34.25
CA ALA A 14 19.33 17.84 33.93
C ALA A 14 18.97 16.77 32.88
N LEU A 15 18.23 15.75 33.30
CA LEU A 15 17.63 14.77 32.41
C LEU A 15 16.60 15.51 31.55
N GLN A 16 16.92 15.79 30.29
CA GLN A 16 15.93 16.29 29.34
C GLN A 16 15.02 15.12 28.97
N ILE A 17 13.89 15.04 29.64
CA ILE A 17 12.77 14.20 29.22
C ILE A 17 12.20 14.90 27.99
N THR A 18 12.59 14.47 26.79
CA THR A 18 11.83 14.79 25.58
C THR A 18 10.44 14.21 25.76
N PRO A 19 9.37 15.01 25.61
CA PRO A 19 8.02 14.48 25.66
C PRO A 19 7.85 13.50 24.49
N LEU A 20 7.36 12.31 24.80
CA LEU A 20 6.76 11.42 23.81
C LEU A 20 5.66 12.23 23.11
N ALA A 21 5.61 12.22 21.78
CA ALA A 21 4.57 12.90 21.02
C ALA A 21 3.19 12.57 21.62
N ALA A 22 2.41 13.60 21.90
CA ALA A 22 1.06 13.42 22.40
C ALA A 22 0.20 12.92 21.23
N HIS A 23 -0.20 11.64 21.26
CA HIS A 23 -1.28 11.15 20.40
C HIS A 23 -2.51 12.03 20.62
N ASP A 24 -3.07 12.59 19.56
CA ASP A 24 -4.28 13.40 19.65
C ASP A 24 -5.46 12.51 20.06
N THR A 25 -5.81 12.56 21.33
CA THR A 25 -6.85 11.70 21.96
C THR A 25 -8.29 12.05 21.56
N THR A 26 -8.52 12.77 20.46
CA THR A 26 -9.84 13.35 20.14
C THR A 26 -10.69 12.55 19.15
N ILE A 27 -10.10 11.66 18.34
CA ILE A 27 -10.84 10.85 17.36
C ILE A 27 -11.13 9.46 17.94
N PRO A 28 -12.40 9.04 18.05
CA PRO A 28 -12.74 7.73 18.60
C PRO A 28 -12.40 6.60 17.62
N VAL A 29 -11.76 5.55 18.12
CA VAL A 29 -11.51 4.32 17.36
C VAL A 29 -12.83 3.59 17.09
N VAL A 30 -13.15 3.39 15.82
CA VAL A 30 -14.30 2.62 15.34
C VAL A 30 -13.87 1.18 15.07
N ASP A 31 -14.65 0.21 15.55
CA ASP A 31 -14.40 -1.21 15.29
C ASP A 31 -15.00 -1.60 13.94
N THR A 32 -14.16 -2.01 13.00
CA THR A 32 -14.55 -2.39 11.64
C THR A 32 -14.86 -3.88 11.50
N ALA A 33 -14.68 -4.70 12.55
CA ALA A 33 -14.78 -6.17 12.44
C ALA A 33 -16.12 -6.64 11.86
N GLN A 34 -17.23 -6.04 12.29
CA GLN A 34 -18.56 -6.40 11.80
C GLN A 34 -18.76 -6.01 10.33
N ALA A 35 -18.24 -4.85 9.91
CA ALA A 35 -18.32 -4.40 8.52
C ALA A 35 -17.46 -5.29 7.61
N VAL A 36 -16.26 -5.65 8.06
CA VAL A 36 -15.38 -6.60 7.39
C VAL A 36 -16.06 -7.96 7.27
N GLU A 37 -16.60 -8.53 8.34
CA GLU A 37 -17.27 -9.83 8.29
C GLU A 37 -18.49 -9.84 7.36
N ALA A 38 -19.23 -8.72 7.30
CA ALA A 38 -20.44 -8.58 6.47
C ALA A 38 -20.17 -8.13 5.02
N ALA A 39 -18.93 -7.82 4.66
CA ALA A 39 -18.62 -7.34 3.32
C ALA A 39 -18.88 -8.42 2.26
N ARG A 40 -19.04 -7.96 1.01
CA ARG A 40 -19.38 -8.81 -0.14
C ARG A 40 -18.17 -9.52 -0.73
N TRP A 41 -17.37 -10.17 0.12
CA TRP A 41 -16.23 -10.97 -0.32
C TRP A 41 -16.67 -12.05 -1.31
N SER A 42 -15.91 -12.20 -2.38
CA SER A 42 -16.13 -13.23 -3.40
C SER A 42 -15.84 -14.64 -2.87
N ASP A 43 -16.32 -15.66 -3.57
CA ASP A 43 -16.17 -17.07 -3.18
C ASP A 43 -14.71 -17.55 -3.06
N ASN A 44 -13.76 -16.87 -3.74
CA ASN A 44 -12.33 -17.16 -3.64
C ASN A 44 -11.63 -16.43 -2.48
N VAL A 45 -12.37 -15.69 -1.64
CA VAL A 45 -11.86 -15.00 -0.47
C VAL A 45 -12.28 -15.71 0.81
N THR A 46 -11.35 -15.87 1.75
CA THR A 46 -11.63 -16.32 3.11
C THR A 46 -11.24 -15.23 4.10
N ILE A 47 -12.20 -14.80 4.91
CA ILE A 47 -11.99 -13.88 6.03
C ILE A 47 -12.06 -14.65 7.35
N THR A 48 -11.09 -14.42 8.22
CA THR A 48 -11.10 -14.94 9.60
C THR A 48 -10.92 -13.78 10.58
N ILE A 49 -11.94 -13.50 11.39
CA ILE A 49 -11.85 -12.45 12.43
C ILE A 49 -11.19 -13.02 13.69
N ASP A 50 -10.18 -12.33 14.20
CA ASP A 50 -9.63 -12.55 15.55
C ASP A 50 -10.02 -11.37 16.46
N GLN A 51 -11.11 -11.57 17.20
CA GLN A 51 -11.65 -10.57 18.13
C GLN A 51 -10.69 -10.22 19.27
N ALA A 52 -9.82 -11.15 19.67
CA ALA A 52 -8.88 -10.93 20.76
C ALA A 52 -7.67 -10.12 20.29
N ALA A 53 -7.17 -10.42 19.09
CA ALA A 53 -6.11 -9.66 18.44
C ALA A 53 -6.61 -8.37 17.79
N GLN A 54 -7.93 -8.18 17.64
CA GLN A 54 -8.54 -7.02 16.97
C GLN A 54 -8.08 -6.90 15.51
N THR A 55 -8.05 -8.05 14.83
CA THR A 55 -7.60 -8.17 13.44
C THR A 55 -8.54 -9.05 12.64
N PHE A 56 -8.41 -8.99 11.32
CA PHE A 56 -8.92 -10.00 10.42
C PHE A 56 -7.81 -10.49 9.51
N ARG A 57 -7.85 -11.78 9.18
CA ARG A 57 -6.99 -12.40 8.19
C ARG A 57 -7.75 -12.54 6.88
N PHE A 58 -7.21 -11.96 5.82
CA PHE A 58 -7.68 -12.09 4.44
C PHE A 58 -6.84 -13.15 3.71
N GLN A 59 -7.51 -14.05 3.01
CA GLN A 59 -6.87 -14.98 2.09
C GLN A 59 -7.57 -15.02 0.75
N SER A 60 -6.80 -15.00 -0.34
CA SER A 60 -7.30 -15.24 -1.70
C SER A 60 -6.24 -15.91 -2.58
N ASP A 61 -6.60 -16.32 -3.79
CA ASP A 61 -5.66 -16.73 -4.84
C ASP A 61 -5.10 -15.53 -5.65
N GLY A 62 -5.43 -14.30 -5.26
CA GLY A 62 -4.98 -13.05 -5.89
C GLY A 62 -5.62 -12.73 -7.24
N MET A 63 -6.58 -13.54 -7.70
CA MET A 63 -7.32 -13.30 -8.94
C MET A 63 -8.63 -12.59 -8.63
N PRO A 64 -9.04 -11.60 -9.45
CA PRO A 64 -10.35 -10.98 -9.27
C PRO A 64 -11.47 -11.98 -9.62
N SER A 65 -12.57 -11.92 -8.88
CA SER A 65 -13.75 -12.75 -9.13
C SER A 65 -14.57 -12.32 -10.36
N HIS A 66 -14.32 -11.13 -10.90
CA HIS A 66 -14.92 -10.64 -12.14
C HIS A 66 -14.06 -10.98 -13.36
N GLY A 67 -14.63 -10.83 -14.56
CA GLY A 67 -13.88 -10.96 -15.81
C GLY A 67 -12.84 -9.84 -15.98
N PHE A 68 -11.77 -10.13 -16.72
CA PHE A 68 -10.71 -9.19 -17.05
C PHE A 68 -10.35 -9.34 -18.54
N ALA A 69 -9.51 -8.44 -19.08
CA ALA A 69 -9.21 -8.45 -20.51
C ALA A 69 -8.63 -9.79 -21.01
N GLU A 70 -8.97 -10.20 -22.23
CA GLU A 70 -8.42 -11.42 -22.85
C GLU A 70 -6.94 -11.28 -23.18
N LYS A 71 -6.47 -10.04 -23.38
CA LYS A 71 -5.07 -9.73 -23.69
C LYS A 71 -4.61 -8.47 -22.98
N TYR A 72 -3.32 -8.43 -22.68
CA TYR A 72 -2.63 -7.29 -22.07
C TYR A 72 -1.37 -6.92 -22.85
N LEU A 73 -1.04 -5.64 -22.87
CA LEU A 73 0.27 -5.17 -23.31
C LEU A 73 1.25 -5.29 -22.15
N ILE A 74 2.25 -6.18 -22.27
CA ILE A 74 3.34 -6.25 -21.30
C ILE A 74 4.52 -5.45 -21.82
N PRO A 75 5.04 -4.46 -21.09
CA PRO A 75 6.20 -3.69 -21.53
C PRO A 75 7.43 -4.59 -21.63
N ASN A 76 8.13 -4.53 -22.77
CA ASN A 76 9.36 -5.31 -22.99
C ASN A 76 10.50 -4.86 -22.06
N ASN A 77 10.44 -3.61 -21.59
CA ASN A 77 11.32 -3.08 -20.55
C ASN A 77 10.50 -2.20 -19.59
N PRO A 78 10.06 -2.75 -18.43
CA PRO A 78 9.28 -2.01 -17.45
C PRO A 78 9.95 -0.75 -16.90
N THR A 79 11.29 -0.65 -16.99
CA THR A 79 12.04 0.52 -16.49
C THR A 79 11.99 1.73 -17.45
N GLN A 80 11.42 1.58 -18.65
CA GLN A 80 11.35 2.64 -19.66
C GLN A 80 9.99 3.34 -19.71
N GLN A 81 9.52 3.76 -18.54
CA GLN A 81 8.35 4.61 -18.40
C GLN A 81 8.67 6.06 -18.76
N PRO A 82 7.67 6.90 -19.09
CA PRO A 82 6.26 6.56 -19.30
C PRO A 82 6.05 5.65 -20.53
N PHE A 83 5.02 4.82 -20.51
CA PHE A 83 4.56 3.92 -21.57
C PHE A 83 3.61 4.58 -22.58
N SER A 84 2.89 5.62 -22.17
CA SER A 84 1.91 6.36 -22.98
C SER A 84 2.44 6.89 -24.31
N ASP A 85 3.75 7.21 -24.40
CA ASP A 85 4.40 7.68 -25.62
C ASP A 85 5.11 6.57 -26.44
N LYS A 86 5.09 5.33 -25.95
CA LYS A 86 5.84 4.21 -26.53
C LYS A 86 5.07 3.56 -27.68
N PRO A 87 5.76 3.19 -28.78
CA PRO A 87 5.11 2.52 -29.90
C PRO A 87 4.80 1.05 -29.58
N ALA A 88 3.96 0.41 -30.38
CA ALA A 88 3.51 -0.96 -30.14
C ALA A 88 4.65 -1.99 -29.99
N GLU A 89 5.78 -1.79 -30.67
CA GLU A 89 6.95 -2.67 -30.60
C GLU A 89 7.67 -2.64 -29.24
N ALA A 90 7.37 -1.66 -28.39
CA ALA A 90 7.86 -1.61 -27.01
C ALA A 90 7.11 -2.59 -26.09
N PHE A 91 6.05 -3.24 -26.58
CA PHE A 91 5.20 -4.14 -25.81
C PHE A 91 5.12 -5.53 -26.45
N THR A 92 4.84 -6.53 -25.62
CA THR A 92 4.45 -7.87 -26.04
C THR A 92 2.99 -8.09 -25.64
N PRO A 93 2.06 -8.21 -26.60
CA PRO A 93 0.69 -8.62 -26.31
C PRO A 93 0.67 -10.08 -25.83
N VAL A 94 0.10 -10.32 -24.65
CA VAL A 94 -0.02 -11.67 -24.06
C VAL A 94 -1.48 -12.05 -23.87
N SER A 95 -1.79 -13.33 -24.00
CA SER A 95 -3.11 -13.87 -23.64
C SER A 95 -3.20 -14.02 -22.13
N SER A 96 -4.20 -13.43 -21.49
CA SER A 96 -4.37 -13.52 -20.03
C SER A 96 -4.57 -14.97 -19.58
N ALA A 97 -5.26 -15.80 -20.38
CA ALA A 97 -5.48 -17.22 -20.09
C ALA A 97 -4.19 -18.07 -19.99
N GLU A 98 -3.09 -17.63 -20.61
CA GLU A 98 -1.81 -18.34 -20.60
C GLU A 98 -0.77 -17.64 -19.71
N TYR A 99 -0.86 -16.32 -19.59
CA TYR A 99 0.14 -15.50 -18.94
C TYR A 99 -0.14 -15.26 -17.47
N PHE A 100 -1.41 -15.13 -17.08
CA PHE A 100 -1.78 -14.76 -15.72
C PHE A 100 -1.61 -15.94 -14.77
N LYS A 101 -1.06 -15.64 -13.60
CA LYS A 101 -0.75 -16.63 -12.57
C LYS A 101 -1.43 -16.20 -11.27
N PRO A 102 -2.28 -17.06 -10.69
CA PRO A 102 -2.76 -16.86 -9.33
C PRO A 102 -1.59 -16.60 -8.39
N THR A 103 -1.72 -15.56 -7.58
CA THR A 103 -0.72 -15.13 -6.61
C THR A 103 -1.39 -15.11 -5.25
N PRO A 104 -1.23 -16.16 -4.43
CA PRO A 104 -1.91 -16.25 -3.15
C PRO A 104 -1.62 -15.04 -2.27
N VAL A 105 -2.68 -14.40 -1.79
CA VAL A 105 -2.62 -13.29 -0.85
C VAL A 105 -3.02 -13.84 0.51
N ASP A 106 -2.21 -13.53 1.52
CA ASP A 106 -2.42 -13.92 2.91
C ASP A 106 -1.90 -12.78 3.80
N THR A 107 -2.82 -11.96 4.30
CA THR A 107 -2.49 -10.78 5.11
C THR A 107 -3.41 -10.67 6.31
N THR A 108 -2.90 -10.04 7.37
CA THR A 108 -3.65 -9.75 8.59
C THR A 108 -3.69 -8.24 8.77
N ILE A 109 -4.89 -7.68 8.87
CA ILE A 109 -5.15 -6.24 8.95
C ILE A 109 -5.94 -5.96 10.24
N THR A 110 -5.69 -4.82 10.87
CA THR A 110 -6.41 -4.39 12.08
C THR A 110 -7.90 -4.16 11.80
N THR A 111 -8.77 -4.58 12.72
CA THR A 111 -10.19 -4.18 12.73
C THR A 111 -10.43 -2.94 13.58
N ARG A 112 -9.39 -2.32 14.12
CA ARG A 112 -9.46 -1.13 14.97
C ARG A 112 -8.45 -0.10 14.49
N PRO A 113 -8.64 0.43 13.27
CA PRO A 113 -7.74 1.43 12.72
C PRO A 113 -7.70 2.66 13.63
N THR A 114 -6.49 3.15 13.90
CA THR A 114 -6.26 4.35 14.72
C THR A 114 -5.78 5.46 13.81
N TYR A 115 -6.61 6.50 13.67
CA TYR A 115 -6.28 7.67 12.86
C TYR A 115 -5.15 8.48 13.50
N THR A 116 -4.23 8.95 12.68
CA THR A 116 -3.13 9.85 13.03
C THR A 116 -3.04 10.97 11.99
N GLU A 117 -2.68 12.18 12.45
CA GLU A 117 -2.37 13.32 11.58
C GLU A 117 -1.01 13.12 10.87
N ASP A 118 -0.10 12.35 11.47
CA ASP A 118 1.16 11.97 10.84
C ASP A 118 0.93 10.83 9.85
N VAL A 119 0.93 11.16 8.55
CA VAL A 119 0.67 10.20 7.48
C VAL A 119 1.87 9.31 7.18
N THR A 120 1.60 8.10 6.68
CA THR A 120 2.63 7.17 6.18
C THR A 120 2.47 6.93 4.69
N ASP A 121 3.49 7.24 3.90
CA ASP A 121 3.49 6.95 2.46
C ASP A 121 3.22 5.47 2.17
N THR A 122 2.40 5.19 1.16
CA THR A 122 2.13 3.81 0.72
C THR A 122 3.35 3.13 0.09
N SER A 123 3.26 1.87 -0.30
CA SER A 123 4.30 1.20 -1.09
C SER A 123 3.83 1.04 -2.55
N LEU A 124 4.75 0.74 -3.47
CA LEU A 124 4.38 0.34 -4.85
C LEU A 124 3.83 -1.10 -4.94
N GLY A 125 3.77 -1.80 -3.81
CA GLY A 125 3.13 -3.11 -3.73
C GLY A 125 1.67 -2.97 -3.32
N ARG A 126 1.13 -4.05 -2.74
CA ARG A 126 -0.21 -4.04 -2.19
C ARG A 126 -0.33 -3.03 -1.06
N ILE A 127 -1.37 -2.19 -1.15
CA ILE A 127 -1.77 -1.22 -0.13
C ILE A 127 -3.13 -1.57 0.50
N GLY A 128 -3.85 -2.52 -0.09
CA GLY A 128 -5.13 -3.00 0.41
C GLY A 128 -5.62 -4.24 -0.32
N VAL A 129 -6.72 -4.80 0.18
CA VAL A 129 -7.39 -5.98 -0.37
C VAL A 129 -8.78 -5.61 -0.86
N ALA A 130 -9.16 -6.11 -2.05
CA ALA A 130 -10.46 -5.86 -2.62
C ALA A 130 -11.43 -7.03 -2.38
N ILE A 131 -12.72 -6.73 -2.35
CA ILE A 131 -13.78 -7.75 -2.17
C ILE A 131 -13.80 -8.81 -3.26
N SER A 132 -13.21 -8.53 -4.43
CA SER A 132 -13.07 -9.46 -5.54
C SER A 132 -11.96 -10.51 -5.37
N GLY A 133 -11.12 -10.39 -4.33
CA GLY A 133 -9.97 -11.27 -4.12
C GLY A 133 -8.64 -10.73 -4.66
N ALA A 134 -8.68 -9.69 -5.51
CA ALA A 134 -7.51 -9.01 -6.03
C ALA A 134 -6.96 -7.94 -5.07
N GLN A 135 -5.80 -7.38 -5.45
CA GLN A 135 -5.06 -6.41 -4.64
C GLN A 135 -5.35 -4.97 -5.08
N ILE A 136 -5.21 -4.02 -4.16
CA ILE A 136 -5.25 -2.59 -4.43
C ILE A 136 -3.81 -2.08 -4.33
N PHE A 137 -3.32 -1.39 -5.35
CA PHE A 137 -2.01 -0.72 -5.35
C PHE A 137 -2.23 0.80 -5.30
N ASN A 138 -1.17 1.56 -5.04
CA ASN A 138 -1.23 3.02 -5.15
C ASN A 138 -1.21 3.46 -6.62
N ASP A 139 -1.18 4.76 -6.87
CA ASP A 139 -1.36 5.30 -8.23
C ASP A 139 -0.15 5.09 -9.16
N TYR A 140 1.00 4.70 -8.61
CA TYR A 140 2.28 4.87 -9.26
C TYR A 140 2.85 3.58 -9.87
N GLU A 141 3.46 3.72 -11.04
CA GLU A 141 4.17 2.64 -11.73
C GLU A 141 5.69 2.62 -11.44
N ASN A 142 6.22 3.62 -10.72
CA ASN A 142 7.63 3.68 -10.35
C ASN A 142 7.94 4.27 -8.97
N PHE A 143 9.18 4.02 -8.53
CA PHE A 143 9.68 4.43 -7.22
C PHE A 143 9.89 5.93 -7.10
N GLU A 144 10.07 6.62 -8.22
CA GLU A 144 10.10 8.07 -8.29
C GLU A 144 8.72 8.70 -8.05
N ARG A 145 7.64 7.90 -8.01
CA ARG A 145 6.24 8.36 -7.88
C ARG A 145 5.91 9.49 -8.87
N SER A 146 6.42 9.33 -10.08
CA SER A 146 6.36 10.36 -11.13
C SER A 146 5.50 9.93 -12.32
N VAL A 147 5.16 8.65 -12.39
CA VAL A 147 4.36 8.05 -13.46
C VAL A 147 3.14 7.43 -12.80
N VAL A 148 1.98 8.02 -13.08
CA VAL A 148 0.67 7.54 -12.62
C VAL A 148 0.16 6.52 -13.62
N ALA A 149 -0.26 5.35 -13.18
CA ALA A 149 -0.61 4.20 -14.01
C ALA A 149 -1.76 4.51 -14.98
N GLN A 150 -2.80 5.21 -14.51
CA GLN A 150 -3.94 5.61 -15.35
C GLN A 150 -3.54 6.66 -16.40
N ASP A 151 -2.74 7.66 -16.03
CA ASP A 151 -2.26 8.68 -16.98
C ASP A 151 -1.24 8.11 -17.98
N ASP A 152 -0.53 7.06 -17.58
CA ASP A 152 0.44 6.35 -18.40
C ASP A 152 -0.16 5.17 -19.20
N GLN A 153 -1.48 4.98 -19.12
CA GLN A 153 -2.17 3.92 -19.82
C GLN A 153 -1.98 4.04 -21.33
N VAL A 154 -1.68 2.90 -21.96
CA VAL A 154 -1.47 2.78 -23.39
C VAL A 154 -2.34 1.68 -23.99
N VAL A 155 -2.83 1.89 -25.21
CA VAL A 155 -3.62 0.93 -25.98
C VAL A 155 -3.06 0.82 -27.39
N HIS A 156 -2.67 -0.39 -27.80
CA HIS A 156 -2.20 -0.71 -29.14
C HIS A 156 -3.01 -1.88 -29.69
N ASP A 157 -3.57 -1.72 -30.89
CA ASP A 157 -4.41 -2.74 -31.55
C ASP A 157 -5.52 -3.32 -30.64
N HIS A 158 -6.23 -2.44 -29.93
CA HIS A 158 -7.31 -2.78 -28.99
C HIS A 158 -6.88 -3.61 -27.76
N VAL A 159 -5.57 -3.76 -27.53
CA VAL A 159 -5.01 -4.38 -26.33
C VAL A 159 -4.47 -3.27 -25.44
N ALA A 160 -4.86 -3.28 -24.18
CA ALA A 160 -4.52 -2.24 -23.21
C ALA A 160 -3.46 -2.71 -22.21
N PHE A 161 -2.74 -1.75 -21.63
CA PHE A 161 -1.88 -1.98 -20.47
C PHE A 161 -2.71 -2.16 -19.19
N LEU A 162 -3.57 -1.20 -18.84
CA LEU A 162 -4.64 -1.35 -17.86
C LEU A 162 -5.92 -1.82 -18.56
N ASP A 163 -6.62 -2.80 -18.00
CA ASP A 163 -7.91 -3.26 -18.53
C ASP A 163 -9.05 -2.27 -18.24
N ALA A 164 -10.24 -2.59 -18.75
CA ALA A 164 -11.44 -1.78 -18.53
C ALA A 164 -11.93 -1.79 -17.07
N CYS A 165 -11.39 -2.68 -16.22
CA CYS A 165 -11.65 -2.72 -14.79
C CYS A 165 -10.63 -1.89 -13.99
N ASN A 166 -9.76 -1.12 -14.66
CA ASN A 166 -8.64 -0.37 -14.09
C ASN A 166 -7.59 -1.25 -13.40
N GLY A 167 -7.44 -2.49 -13.86
CA GLY A 167 -6.47 -3.43 -13.31
C GLY A 167 -5.50 -4.00 -14.34
N HIS A 168 -4.36 -4.47 -13.84
CA HIS A 168 -3.37 -5.22 -14.62
C HIS A 168 -2.51 -6.11 -13.72
N THR A 169 -1.65 -6.93 -14.32
CA THR A 169 -0.66 -7.75 -13.59
C THR A 169 0.72 -7.12 -13.64
N LEU A 170 1.60 -7.54 -12.74
CA LEU A 170 3.03 -7.35 -12.96
C LEU A 170 3.49 -7.95 -14.29
N ALA A 171 4.62 -7.48 -14.78
CA ALA A 171 5.19 -7.88 -16.08
C ALA A 171 5.58 -9.36 -16.18
N ASP A 172 5.45 -10.18 -15.12
CA ASP A 172 5.65 -11.63 -15.13
C ASP A 172 4.33 -12.43 -15.08
N GLY A 173 3.20 -11.73 -15.12
CA GLY A 173 1.83 -12.26 -15.07
C GLY A 173 1.30 -12.53 -13.67
N THR A 174 2.06 -12.20 -12.62
CA THR A 174 1.61 -12.34 -11.22
C THR A 174 0.94 -11.06 -10.70
N ASN A 175 0.34 -11.14 -9.52
CA ASN A 175 -0.21 -10.00 -8.80
C ASN A 175 -1.14 -9.12 -9.65
N TYR A 176 -2.34 -9.62 -9.98
CA TYR A 176 -3.36 -8.72 -10.53
C TYR A 176 -3.73 -7.67 -9.47
N HIS A 177 -3.74 -6.40 -9.86
CA HIS A 177 -4.00 -5.27 -8.97
C HIS A 177 -4.67 -4.10 -9.69
N TYR A 178 -5.40 -3.29 -8.93
CA TYR A 178 -6.07 -2.09 -9.43
C TYR A 178 -5.24 -0.83 -9.22
N HIS A 179 -5.35 0.09 -10.18
CA HIS A 179 -4.82 1.46 -10.19
C HIS A 179 -5.93 2.51 -10.38
N GLY A 180 -7.19 2.12 -10.18
CA GLY A 180 -8.33 3.01 -10.23
C GLY A 180 -9.54 2.39 -9.55
N VAL A 181 -10.66 3.10 -9.57
CA VAL A 181 -11.95 2.54 -9.14
C VAL A 181 -12.20 1.23 -9.92
N PRO A 182 -12.30 0.06 -9.26
CA PRO A 182 -12.54 -1.21 -9.94
C PRO A 182 -13.98 -1.24 -10.48
N VAL A 183 -14.19 -0.72 -11.69
CA VAL A 183 -15.55 -0.53 -12.24
C VAL A 183 -16.31 -1.86 -12.37
N CYS A 184 -15.57 -2.96 -12.59
CA CYS A 184 -16.11 -4.31 -12.64
C CYS A 184 -16.54 -4.86 -11.26
N ILE A 185 -16.26 -4.13 -10.17
CA ILE A 185 -16.84 -4.34 -8.84
C ILE A 185 -17.97 -3.33 -8.60
N THR A 186 -17.72 -2.05 -8.88
CA THR A 186 -18.66 -0.98 -8.51
C THR A 186 -19.94 -0.99 -9.34
N ASP A 187 -19.86 -1.25 -10.66
CA ASP A 187 -21.03 -1.18 -11.54
C ASP A 187 -22.14 -2.18 -11.17
N ASP A 188 -21.76 -3.33 -10.60
CA ASP A 188 -22.70 -4.37 -10.17
C ASP A 188 -23.28 -4.13 -8.77
N LEU A 189 -22.63 -3.28 -7.97
CA LEU A 189 -22.94 -3.11 -6.55
C LEU A 189 -23.46 -1.71 -6.19
N GLU A 190 -23.16 -0.70 -7.01
CA GLU A 190 -23.60 0.67 -6.79
C GLU A 190 -25.10 0.80 -7.04
N THR A 191 -25.76 1.48 -6.11
CA THR A 191 -27.17 1.83 -6.23
C THR A 191 -27.26 3.33 -6.48
N GLN A 192 -27.94 3.73 -7.54
CA GLN A 192 -28.11 5.14 -7.88
C GLN A 192 -28.64 5.95 -6.68
N GLY A 193 -27.96 7.05 -6.35
CA GLY A 193 -28.33 7.92 -5.23
C GLY A 193 -27.96 7.37 -3.85
N SER A 194 -27.05 6.38 -3.80
CA SER A 194 -26.50 5.84 -2.56
C SER A 194 -24.99 6.07 -2.52
N HIS A 195 -24.43 6.07 -1.31
CA HIS A 195 -22.98 5.95 -1.12
C HIS A 195 -22.46 4.67 -1.79
N SER A 196 -21.24 4.71 -2.34
CA SER A 196 -20.58 3.51 -2.89
C SER A 196 -20.53 2.41 -1.83
N VAL A 197 -20.59 1.15 -2.25
CA VAL A 197 -20.37 0.03 -1.32
C VAL A 197 -18.89 -0.06 -0.95
N MET A 198 -18.58 -0.66 0.21
CA MET A 198 -17.19 -0.95 0.55
C MET A 198 -16.60 -1.92 -0.48
N ILE A 199 -15.56 -1.50 -1.19
CA ILE A 199 -14.88 -2.29 -2.22
C ILE A 199 -13.67 -3.04 -1.68
N GLY A 200 -13.22 -2.70 -0.47
CA GLY A 200 -12.05 -3.32 0.15
C GLY A 200 -11.69 -2.69 1.49
N VAL A 201 -10.52 -3.10 2.00
CA VAL A 201 -9.91 -2.57 3.21
C VAL A 201 -8.44 -2.30 2.94
N ILE A 202 -7.96 -1.14 3.37
CA ILE A 202 -6.56 -0.72 3.25
C ILE A 202 -5.73 -1.34 4.38
N GLU A 203 -4.43 -1.51 4.19
CA GLU A 203 -3.56 -2.21 5.15
C GLU A 203 -3.52 -1.54 6.54
N ASP A 204 -3.94 -0.27 6.65
CA ASP A 204 -4.09 0.45 7.92
C ASP A 204 -5.42 0.19 8.65
N GLY A 205 -6.30 -0.62 8.04
CA GLY A 205 -7.57 -1.08 8.59
C GLY A 205 -8.78 -0.22 8.26
N PHE A 206 -8.60 0.92 7.59
CA PHE A 206 -9.74 1.73 7.14
C PHE A 206 -10.38 1.17 5.86
N PRO A 207 -11.71 1.29 5.72
CA PRO A 207 -12.43 0.85 4.53
C PRO A 207 -12.15 1.78 3.35
N VAL A 208 -12.24 1.22 2.14
CA VAL A 208 -12.12 1.97 0.88
C VAL A 208 -13.36 1.77 0.01
N TYR A 209 -13.77 2.85 -0.67
CA TYR A 209 -15.00 2.97 -1.45
C TYR A 209 -14.72 3.50 -2.87
N GLY A 210 -15.70 3.34 -3.77
CA GLY A 210 -15.72 4.07 -5.04
C GLY A 210 -16.02 5.56 -4.86
N ASN A 211 -16.22 6.29 -5.95
CA ASN A 211 -16.29 7.76 -5.94
C ASN A 211 -17.69 8.35 -5.63
N GLN A 212 -18.53 7.65 -4.87
CA GLN A 212 -19.85 8.15 -4.45
C GLN A 212 -19.97 8.21 -2.92
N ASP A 213 -20.35 9.37 -2.41
CA ASP A 213 -20.69 9.62 -1.00
C ASP A 213 -22.22 9.64 -0.79
N ALA A 214 -22.68 10.12 0.37
CA ALA A 214 -24.08 10.21 0.77
C ALA A 214 -24.97 10.79 -0.34
N GLU A 215 -26.15 10.18 -0.49
CA GLU A 215 -27.11 10.51 -1.56
C GLU A 215 -26.55 10.39 -2.99
N GLY A 216 -25.44 9.69 -3.19
CA GLY A 216 -24.79 9.50 -4.49
C GLY A 216 -24.04 10.74 -4.98
N ALA A 217 -23.61 11.62 -4.07
CA ALA A 217 -22.74 12.74 -4.41
C ALA A 217 -21.42 12.21 -4.97
N ILE A 218 -20.97 12.72 -6.11
CA ILE A 218 -19.68 12.31 -6.69
C ILE A 218 -18.56 13.00 -5.91
N VAL A 219 -17.68 12.19 -5.34
CA VAL A 219 -16.46 12.62 -4.64
C VAL A 219 -15.38 12.94 -5.67
N THR A 220 -14.72 14.08 -5.49
CA THR A 220 -13.56 14.53 -6.25
C THR A 220 -12.37 14.71 -5.33
N ASN A 221 -11.17 14.89 -5.88
CA ASN A 221 -9.97 15.13 -5.06
C ASN A 221 -10.09 16.40 -4.20
N ALA A 222 -10.92 17.37 -4.60
CA ALA A 222 -11.16 18.57 -3.81
C ALA A 222 -11.99 18.33 -2.53
N ASP A 223 -12.66 17.19 -2.42
CA ASP A 223 -13.48 16.80 -1.27
C ASP A 223 -12.68 15.95 -0.25
N LEU A 224 -11.48 15.51 -0.62
CA LEU A 224 -10.64 14.57 0.13
C LEU A 224 -9.40 15.24 0.71
N ASP A 225 -8.78 14.59 1.71
CA ASP A 225 -7.47 14.95 2.25
C ASP A 225 -6.31 14.47 1.37
N GLU A 226 -5.07 14.71 1.80
CA GLU A 226 -3.86 14.33 1.08
C GLU A 226 -3.70 12.82 0.82
N CYS A 227 -4.43 11.97 1.55
CA CYS A 227 -4.39 10.52 1.40
C CYS A 227 -5.62 9.97 0.68
N SER A 228 -6.42 10.82 0.04
CA SER A 228 -7.64 10.44 -0.68
C SER A 228 -8.74 9.89 0.26
N GLY A 229 -8.81 10.40 1.50
CA GLY A 229 -9.89 10.06 2.41
C GLY A 229 -10.54 11.25 3.10
N HIS A 230 -11.53 10.96 3.95
CA HIS A 230 -12.23 11.94 4.77
C HIS A 230 -13.03 11.26 5.88
N PHE A 231 -13.59 12.04 6.81
CA PHE A 231 -14.54 11.57 7.81
C PHE A 231 -15.97 11.76 7.33
N GLY A 232 -16.74 10.69 7.30
CA GLY A 232 -18.14 10.73 6.88
C GLY A 232 -18.90 9.47 7.26
N ALA A 233 -20.23 9.52 7.17
CA ALA A 233 -21.08 8.37 7.40
C ALA A 233 -21.09 7.47 6.16
N THR A 234 -20.88 6.17 6.37
CA THR A 234 -20.95 5.16 5.30
C THR A 234 -22.12 4.20 5.58
N PRO A 235 -22.51 3.32 4.64
CA PRO A 235 -23.57 2.34 4.87
C PRO A 235 -23.33 1.45 6.09
N GLU A 236 -22.07 1.06 6.33
CA GLU A 236 -21.67 0.23 7.47
C GLU A 236 -21.46 1.03 8.75
N PHE A 237 -21.12 2.32 8.63
CA PHE A 237 -20.82 3.22 9.75
C PHE A 237 -21.69 4.48 9.74
N PRO A 238 -22.99 4.41 10.10
CA PRO A 238 -23.88 5.58 10.12
C PRO A 238 -23.46 6.68 11.10
N GLY A 239 -22.64 6.33 12.10
CA GLY A 239 -22.05 7.29 13.06
C GLY A 239 -20.80 8.00 12.54
N GLY A 240 -20.32 7.63 11.34
CA GLY A 240 -19.11 8.14 10.75
C GLY A 240 -17.85 7.33 11.09
N ILE A 241 -16.95 7.25 10.11
CA ILE A 241 -15.57 6.76 10.27
C ILE A 241 -14.70 7.51 9.26
N TYR A 242 -13.39 7.61 9.52
CA TYR A 242 -12.45 7.91 8.45
C TYR A 242 -12.44 6.78 7.41
N HIS A 243 -12.47 7.13 6.13
CA HIS A 243 -12.46 6.15 5.05
C HIS A 243 -11.89 6.76 3.77
N TYR A 244 -11.39 5.90 2.90
CA TYR A 244 -10.80 6.30 1.63
C TYR A 244 -11.81 6.21 0.50
N HIS A 245 -11.65 7.10 -0.48
CA HIS A 245 -12.33 7.03 -1.77
C HIS A 245 -11.30 6.90 -2.88
N LEU A 246 -11.59 6.01 -3.83
CA LEU A 246 -10.92 6.02 -5.12
C LEU A 246 -11.69 6.97 -6.05
N THR A 247 -11.00 7.83 -6.78
CA THR A 247 -11.61 8.88 -7.61
C THR A 247 -11.42 8.61 -9.11
N LYS A 248 -12.09 9.39 -9.96
CA LYS A 248 -12.12 9.22 -11.42
C LYS A 248 -11.83 10.51 -12.19
N ASP A 249 -11.68 11.63 -11.49
CA ASP A 249 -11.60 12.98 -12.06
C ASP A 249 -10.19 13.33 -12.51
N GLU A 250 -9.20 13.19 -11.63
CA GLU A 250 -7.78 13.40 -11.90
C GLU A 250 -6.91 12.68 -10.86
N ALA A 251 -5.61 12.58 -11.10
CA ALA A 251 -4.68 12.06 -10.10
C ALA A 251 -4.63 12.98 -8.85
N PRO A 252 -4.57 12.43 -7.63
CA PRO A 252 -4.50 11.00 -7.32
C PRO A 252 -5.84 10.28 -7.51
N TYR A 253 -5.86 9.19 -8.28
CA TYR A 253 -7.02 8.31 -8.43
C TYR A 253 -7.11 7.26 -7.30
N MET A 254 -5.96 7.01 -6.67
CA MET A 254 -5.74 5.99 -5.65
C MET A 254 -5.28 6.62 -4.32
N ILE A 255 -4.74 5.79 -3.43
CA ILE A 255 -4.35 6.17 -2.07
C ILE A 255 -2.82 6.23 -1.98
N ASP A 256 -2.30 7.43 -1.72
CA ASP A 256 -0.86 7.72 -1.74
C ASP A 256 -0.19 7.65 -0.36
N CYS A 257 -0.99 7.74 0.69
CA CYS A 257 -0.57 7.61 2.08
C CYS A 257 -1.66 7.00 2.96
N TYR A 258 -1.28 6.59 4.17
CA TYR A 258 -2.15 6.09 5.22
C TYR A 258 -2.27 7.10 6.34
N HIS A 259 -3.49 7.37 6.79
CA HIS A 259 -3.77 8.01 8.07
C HIS A 259 -3.87 7.02 9.23
N GLY A 260 -4.00 5.72 8.99
CA GLY A 260 -4.02 4.73 10.07
C GLY A 260 -2.64 4.26 10.49
N GLU A 261 -2.48 3.91 11.77
CA GLU A 261 -1.28 3.22 12.24
C GLU A 261 -1.12 1.85 11.57
N ILE A 262 -0.06 1.68 10.78
CA ILE A 262 0.34 0.39 10.21
C ILE A 262 1.26 -0.33 11.22
N GLU A 263 0.83 -1.48 11.74
CA GLU A 263 1.76 -2.35 12.45
C GLU A 263 2.78 -2.92 11.44
N VAL A 264 4.05 -2.55 11.58
CA VAL A 264 5.19 -2.94 10.71
C VAL A 264 5.34 -4.48 10.57
N THR A 265 4.65 -5.26 11.40
CA THR A 265 4.56 -6.72 11.33
C THR A 265 3.65 -7.26 10.21
N ALA A 266 2.73 -6.48 9.65
CA ALA A 266 1.81 -6.93 8.59
C ALA A 266 2.49 -7.18 7.22
N GLN A 267 3.69 -6.65 6.99
CA GLN A 267 4.49 -6.94 5.78
C GLN A 267 5.20 -8.29 5.82
N GLN A 268 5.10 -9.07 6.89
CA GLN A 268 5.88 -10.31 7.07
C GLN A 268 5.41 -11.52 6.25
N GLY A 269 4.33 -11.40 5.45
CA GLY A 269 3.68 -12.57 4.82
C GLY A 269 3.53 -12.57 3.29
N ALA A 270 3.66 -11.44 2.58
CA ALA A 270 3.29 -11.39 1.16
C ALA A 270 4.45 -11.80 0.22
N PRO A 271 4.26 -12.75 -0.71
CA PRO A 271 5.18 -12.96 -1.82
C PRO A 271 5.14 -11.73 -2.73
N GLY A 272 6.17 -10.89 -2.65
CA GLY A 272 6.23 -9.61 -3.38
C GLY A 272 6.42 -8.38 -2.49
N GLY A 273 6.43 -8.53 -1.16
CA GLY A 273 6.88 -7.48 -0.25
C GLY A 273 8.37 -7.21 -0.48
N GLY A 274 8.73 -5.96 -0.77
CA GLY A 274 10.12 -5.51 -0.78
C GLY A 274 10.83 -5.85 0.54
N PRO A 275 12.18 -5.82 0.57
CA PRO A 275 12.91 -6.22 1.75
C PRO A 275 12.55 -5.33 2.96
N ASP A 276 12.36 -5.97 4.11
CA ASP A 276 12.04 -5.32 5.38
C ASP A 276 13.26 -4.51 5.85
N PHE A 277 13.32 -3.25 5.40
CA PHE A 277 14.43 -2.34 5.71
C PHE A 277 14.53 -2.03 7.19
N ALA A 278 13.42 -2.10 7.94
CA ALA A 278 13.44 -1.88 9.38
C ALA A 278 14.12 -3.05 10.11
N ALA A 279 13.76 -4.30 9.79
CA ALA A 279 14.41 -5.47 10.35
C ALA A 279 15.87 -5.61 9.88
N ALA A 280 16.16 -5.26 8.63
CA ALA A 280 17.52 -5.25 8.11
C ALA A 280 18.38 -4.21 8.83
N ALA A 281 17.89 -2.99 9.02
CA ALA A 281 18.59 -1.94 9.75
C ALA A 281 18.83 -2.33 11.22
N ALA A 282 17.83 -2.93 11.87
CA ALA A 282 17.95 -3.45 13.23
C ALA A 282 19.03 -4.55 13.35
N THR A 283 19.08 -5.47 12.38
CA THR A 283 20.09 -6.54 12.32
C THR A 283 21.49 -5.98 12.13
N LEU A 284 21.62 -4.90 11.36
CA LEU A 284 22.88 -4.23 11.06
C LEU A 284 23.29 -3.19 12.12
N GLY A 285 22.42 -2.89 13.09
CA GLY A 285 22.68 -1.91 14.15
C GLY A 285 22.74 -0.46 13.65
N ILE A 286 22.02 -0.15 12.56
CA ILE A 286 21.94 1.19 11.94
C ILE A 286 20.49 1.69 11.94
N SER A 287 20.27 2.96 11.59
CA SER A 287 18.91 3.47 11.37
C SER A 287 18.37 3.04 10.01
N THR A 288 17.05 2.86 9.93
CA THR A 288 16.35 2.56 8.67
C THR A 288 16.59 3.64 7.61
N GLU A 289 16.64 4.90 8.02
CA GLU A 289 16.96 6.05 7.16
C GLU A 289 18.36 5.93 6.56
N ALA A 290 19.38 5.67 7.39
CA ALA A 290 20.75 5.48 6.92
C ALA A 290 20.88 4.31 5.93
N LEU A 291 20.14 3.22 6.19
CA LEU A 291 20.10 2.07 5.29
C LEU A 291 19.48 2.43 3.93
N ARG A 292 18.36 3.16 3.92
CA ARG A 292 17.68 3.60 2.68
C ARG A 292 18.54 4.57 1.88
N ASP A 293 19.14 5.55 2.54
CA ASP A 293 20.03 6.54 1.92
C ASP A 293 21.24 5.88 1.26
N ALA A 294 21.83 4.90 1.93
CA ALA A 294 23.02 4.20 1.44
C ALA A 294 22.73 3.28 0.24
N LEU A 295 21.57 2.64 0.21
CA LEU A 295 21.14 1.81 -0.93
C LEU A 295 20.76 2.65 -2.14
N GLY A 296 20.37 3.91 -1.93
CA GLY A 296 19.95 4.82 -2.97
C GLY A 296 18.70 4.31 -3.71
N THR A 297 18.45 4.88 -4.88
CA THR A 297 17.26 4.57 -5.69
C THR A 297 17.55 3.65 -6.88
N SER A 298 18.81 3.25 -7.09
CA SER A 298 19.20 2.39 -8.22
C SER A 298 18.70 0.96 -8.03
N MET A 299 18.13 0.36 -9.08
CA MET A 299 17.75 -1.06 -9.09
C MET A 299 18.50 -1.85 -10.19
N PRO A 300 19.24 -2.92 -9.83
CA PRO A 300 19.46 -3.39 -8.45
C PRO A 300 20.34 -2.42 -7.64
N PRO A 301 20.19 -2.37 -6.29
CA PRO A 301 21.02 -1.51 -5.45
C PRO A 301 22.50 -1.85 -5.56
N ASP A 302 23.36 -0.83 -5.55
CA ASP A 302 24.80 -1.03 -5.46
C ASP A 302 25.17 -1.34 -4.01
N PHE A 303 25.03 -2.61 -3.63
CA PHE A 303 25.38 -3.11 -2.30
C PHE A 303 26.85 -2.84 -1.92
N ALA A 304 27.75 -2.76 -2.89
CA ALA A 304 29.16 -2.47 -2.63
C ALA A 304 29.34 -1.00 -2.23
N ALA A 305 28.70 -0.08 -2.95
CA ALA A 305 28.70 1.35 -2.60
C ALA A 305 27.95 1.64 -1.29
N ALA A 306 26.82 0.99 -1.07
CA ALA A 306 26.03 1.10 0.16
C ALA A 306 26.81 0.61 1.39
N ALA A 307 27.51 -0.53 1.27
CA ALA A 307 28.36 -1.07 2.33
C ALA A 307 29.50 -0.12 2.71
N VAL A 308 30.15 0.51 1.71
CA VAL A 308 31.19 1.54 1.95
C VAL A 308 30.60 2.74 2.69
N THR A 309 29.42 3.20 2.28
CA THR A 309 28.73 4.36 2.89
C THR A 309 28.35 4.09 4.36
N LEU A 310 27.89 2.87 4.65
CA LEU A 310 27.48 2.44 6.00
C LEU A 310 28.63 1.98 6.89
N GLY A 311 29.84 1.81 6.34
CA GLY A 311 30.96 1.21 7.07
C GLY A 311 30.72 -0.27 7.43
N LEU A 312 29.92 -0.97 6.64
CA LEU A 312 29.57 -2.38 6.82
C LEU A 312 30.25 -3.26 5.76
N SER A 313 30.20 -4.58 5.92
CA SER A 313 30.57 -5.49 4.84
C SER A 313 29.41 -5.66 3.86
N GLU A 314 29.73 -5.80 2.57
CA GLU A 314 28.74 -6.11 1.54
C GLU A 314 27.99 -7.41 1.85
N ASP A 315 28.68 -8.42 2.37
CA ASP A 315 28.08 -9.70 2.78
C ASP A 315 27.05 -9.53 3.91
N ALA A 316 27.32 -8.66 4.90
CA ALA A 316 26.35 -8.39 5.97
C ALA A 316 25.11 -7.69 5.42
N LEU A 317 25.28 -6.73 4.51
CA LEU A 317 24.20 -6.01 3.86
C LEU A 317 23.33 -6.95 3.01
N ARG A 318 23.94 -7.86 2.25
CA ARG A 318 23.24 -8.89 1.45
C ARG A 318 22.54 -9.93 2.32
N ALA A 319 23.11 -10.28 3.48
CA ALA A 319 22.48 -11.20 4.42
C ALA A 319 21.26 -10.57 5.12
N ALA A 320 21.31 -9.25 5.38
CA ALA A 320 20.20 -8.51 5.98
C ALA A 320 19.08 -8.19 4.97
N LEU A 321 19.41 -8.09 3.68
CA LEU A 321 18.47 -7.78 2.59
C LEU A 321 18.50 -8.89 1.51
N PRO A 322 18.05 -10.11 1.83
CA PRO A 322 18.08 -11.21 0.88
C PRO A 322 17.11 -10.95 -0.28
N SER A 323 17.50 -11.38 -1.50
CA SER A 323 16.60 -11.37 -2.66
C SER A 323 15.30 -12.13 -2.35
N PRO A 324 14.15 -11.73 -2.93
CA PRO A 324 12.91 -12.47 -2.78
C PRO A 324 13.12 -13.97 -3.08
N GLY A 325 12.78 -14.84 -2.13
CA GLY A 325 12.91 -16.30 -2.25
C GLY A 325 14.17 -16.94 -1.62
N GLN A 326 15.08 -16.17 -1.01
CA GLN A 326 16.19 -16.73 -0.22
C GLN A 326 15.76 -16.94 1.25
N PRO A 327 16.05 -18.10 1.88
CA PRO A 327 15.79 -18.29 3.31
C PRO A 327 16.61 -17.31 4.15
N ARG A 328 15.98 -16.65 5.14
CA ARG A 328 16.71 -15.91 6.17
C ARG A 328 17.41 -16.93 7.11
N PRO A 329 18.70 -16.75 7.45
CA PRO A 329 19.42 -17.65 8.35
C PRO A 329 18.90 -17.60 9.79
#